data_AF-A0A7H0H793-F1
#
_entry.id   AF-A0A7H0H793-F1
#
_cell.length_a   1.000
_cell.length_b   1.000
_cell.length_c   1.000
_cell.angle_alpha   90.00
_cell.angle_beta   90.00
_cell.angle_gamma   90.00
#
_symmetry.space_group_name_H-M   'P 1'
#
loop_
_entity.id
_entity.type
_entity.pdbx_description
1 polymer ?
#
loop_
_entity_poly.entity_id
_entity_poly.type
_entity_poly.pdbx_seq_one_letter_code
_entity_poly.pdbx_strand_id
1 'polypeptide(L)'
;MSNQSWQPPQNGANNPWASQDPNWRPTQFHEAQGRDPRTPFGQQPTPPPNWEDLTPPERKKPTLWIALAAVAVIAAIAIATLFSGSDPVAQPELSPSAGASSPASEPTPTRTGNFIPFEGNGNGIFEVVSYEWRGDDELHVRLRVEVEEAGEFGFSVFVFANETRVGYEAVDPAAFVASKDKPFEGDFVFLMPKSESTVMLTTPSGRITLNALPIGA
;
A
#
# COMPACT_ATOMS: atom_id res chain seq x y z
N MET A 1 56.34 -2.99 -14.51
CA MET A 1 55.17 -3.88 -14.62
C MET A 1 55.70 -5.26 -14.96
N SER A 2 55.74 -6.17 -13.99
CA SER A 2 56.33 -7.50 -14.15
C SER A 2 55.23 -8.54 -14.05
N ASN A 3 54.87 -9.15 -15.19
CA ASN A 3 53.92 -10.26 -15.24
C ASN A 3 54.62 -11.54 -14.81
N GLN A 4 54.26 -12.10 -13.65
CA GLN A 4 54.68 -13.45 -13.27
C GLN A 4 53.70 -14.46 -13.87
N SER A 5 54.15 -15.17 -14.91
CA SER A 5 53.51 -16.35 -15.45
C SER A 5 53.81 -17.56 -14.56
N TRP A 6 52.77 -18.24 -14.10
CA TRP A 6 52.90 -19.51 -13.38
C TRP A 6 53.24 -20.65 -14.35
N GLN A 7 54.31 -21.40 -14.08
CA GLN A 7 54.65 -22.65 -14.76
C GLN A 7 54.22 -23.84 -13.88
N PRO A 8 53.55 -24.87 -14.41
CA PRO A 8 53.19 -26.05 -13.63
C PRO A 8 54.40 -26.99 -13.49
N PRO A 9 54.68 -27.54 -12.29
CA PRO A 9 55.78 -28.48 -12.12
C PRO A 9 55.43 -29.86 -12.69
N GLN A 10 56.32 -30.34 -13.58
CA GLN A 10 56.44 -31.74 -13.97
C GLN A 10 57.00 -32.54 -12.80
N ASN A 11 56.28 -33.56 -12.33
CA ASN A 11 56.68 -34.97 -12.46
C ASN A 11 55.83 -35.85 -11.55
N GLY A 12 55.45 -37.00 -12.11
CA GLY A 12 54.76 -38.05 -11.39
C GLY A 12 55.65 -38.69 -10.33
N ALA A 13 55.08 -38.85 -9.15
CA ALA A 13 55.27 -40.01 -8.29
C ALA A 13 54.12 -40.03 -7.28
N ASN A 14 53.27 -41.06 -7.36
CA ASN A 14 52.22 -41.42 -6.41
C ASN A 14 51.12 -40.40 -6.13
N ASN A 15 50.13 -40.32 -7.03
CA ASN A 15 48.80 -39.83 -6.66
C ASN A 15 47.83 -41.02 -6.51
N PRO A 16 47.46 -41.45 -5.29
CA PRO A 16 46.56 -42.59 -5.06
C PRO A 16 45.12 -42.33 -5.53
N TRP A 17 44.81 -41.09 -5.90
CA TRP A 17 43.52 -40.66 -6.44
C TRP A 17 43.45 -40.69 -7.97
N ALA A 18 44.56 -41.01 -8.65
CA ALA A 18 44.66 -41.01 -10.12
C ALA A 18 44.61 -42.41 -10.75
N SER A 19 44.42 -43.47 -9.96
CA SER A 19 44.21 -44.82 -10.49
C SER A 19 42.78 -44.99 -10.99
N GLN A 20 42.57 -44.81 -12.30
CA GLN A 20 41.32 -45.22 -12.96
C GLN A 20 41.27 -46.75 -12.99
N ASP A 21 40.25 -47.35 -12.37
CA ASP A 21 40.01 -48.80 -12.41
C ASP A 21 39.63 -49.21 -13.84
N PRO A 22 40.39 -50.08 -14.52
CA PRO A 22 40.11 -50.51 -15.89
C PRO A 22 38.77 -51.25 -16.06
N ASN A 23 38.21 -51.78 -14.97
CA ASN A 23 36.96 -52.55 -15.01
C ASN A 23 35.72 -51.71 -14.70
N TRP A 24 35.88 -50.41 -14.48
CA TRP A 24 34.74 -49.54 -14.23
C TRP A 24 33.86 -49.41 -15.48
N ARG A 25 32.58 -49.73 -15.35
CA ARG A 25 31.54 -49.46 -16.36
C ARG A 25 30.49 -48.53 -15.75
N PRO A 26 30.00 -47.51 -16.48
CA PRO A 26 28.95 -46.64 -15.98
C PRO A 26 27.66 -47.43 -15.82
N THR A 27 27.03 -47.30 -14.65
CA THR A 27 25.65 -47.73 -14.42
C THR A 27 24.74 -46.88 -15.29
N GLN A 28 23.88 -47.51 -16.09
CA GLN A 28 22.88 -46.79 -16.87
C GLN A 28 21.91 -46.12 -15.90
N PHE A 29 21.96 -44.79 -15.81
CA PHE A 29 20.96 -44.01 -15.09
C PHE A 29 19.67 -44.08 -15.90
N HIS A 30 18.62 -44.63 -15.32
CA HIS A 30 17.28 -44.46 -15.88
C HIS A 30 16.92 -42.98 -15.74
N GLU A 31 16.42 -42.35 -16.80
CA GLU A 31 15.93 -40.97 -16.77
C GLU A 31 14.74 -40.86 -15.81
N ALA A 32 15.03 -40.70 -14.52
CA ALA A 32 14.04 -40.33 -13.54
C ALA A 32 13.69 -38.85 -13.79
N GLN A 33 12.46 -38.58 -14.23
CA GLN A 33 11.91 -37.23 -14.21
C GLN A 33 12.18 -36.62 -12.84
N GLY A 34 12.85 -35.47 -12.82
CA GLY A 34 13.41 -34.87 -11.62
C GLY A 34 12.39 -34.78 -10.50
N ARG A 35 12.78 -35.26 -9.32
CA ARG A 35 12.01 -35.11 -8.07
C ARG A 35 11.86 -33.62 -7.78
N ASP A 36 10.64 -33.17 -7.49
CA ASP A 36 10.40 -31.79 -7.05
C ASP A 36 11.26 -31.50 -5.79
N PRO A 37 12.19 -30.53 -5.86
CA PRO A 37 13.11 -30.21 -4.76
C PRO A 37 12.40 -29.68 -3.51
N ARG A 38 11.12 -29.31 -3.60
CA ARG A 38 10.32 -28.86 -2.46
C ARG A 38 9.70 -30.01 -1.67
N THR A 39 9.77 -31.25 -2.17
CA THR A 39 9.17 -32.40 -1.49
C THR A 39 10.22 -33.18 -0.70
N PRO A 40 10.14 -33.25 0.65
CA PRO A 40 11.09 -34.01 1.47
C PRO A 40 10.96 -35.52 1.25
N PHE A 41 12.07 -36.24 1.43
CA PHE A 41 12.18 -37.69 1.22
C PHE A 41 11.21 -38.45 2.14
N GLY A 42 10.42 -39.39 1.59
CA GLY A 42 9.56 -40.29 2.37
C GLY A 42 8.07 -39.93 2.48
N GLN A 43 7.61 -38.81 1.92
CA GLN A 43 6.18 -38.47 1.90
C GLN A 43 5.49 -39.12 0.69
N GLN A 44 4.36 -39.81 0.92
CA GLN A 44 3.45 -40.22 -0.16
C GLN A 44 2.72 -38.98 -0.69
N PRO A 45 2.60 -38.79 -2.01
CA PRO A 45 1.87 -37.65 -2.56
C PRO A 45 0.41 -37.67 -2.10
N THR A 46 -0.08 -36.54 -1.60
CA THR A 46 -1.49 -36.37 -1.25
C THR A 46 -2.37 -36.52 -2.49
N PRO A 47 -3.50 -37.25 -2.41
CA PRO A 47 -4.42 -37.35 -3.54
C PRO A 47 -4.95 -35.96 -3.92
N PRO A 48 -5.19 -35.71 -5.22
CA PRO A 48 -5.67 -34.41 -5.68
C PRO A 48 -7.05 -34.09 -5.09
N PRO A 49 -7.33 -32.81 -4.77
CA PRO A 49 -8.63 -32.39 -4.27
C PRO A 49 -9.74 -32.65 -5.29
N ASN A 50 -10.93 -32.95 -4.81
CA ASN A 50 -12.09 -33.25 -5.64
C ASN A 50 -12.57 -31.96 -6.33
N TRP A 51 -12.82 -32.02 -7.64
CA TRP A 51 -13.13 -30.83 -8.45
C TRP A 51 -14.46 -30.16 -8.05
N GLU A 52 -15.32 -30.90 -7.37
CA GLU A 52 -16.62 -30.48 -6.84
C GLU A 52 -16.46 -29.37 -5.78
N ASP A 53 -15.39 -29.41 -4.98
CA ASP A 53 -15.06 -28.44 -3.93
C ASP A 53 -14.53 -27.10 -4.48
N LEU A 54 -14.21 -27.05 -5.78
CA LEU A 54 -13.69 -25.85 -6.45
C LEU A 54 -14.78 -25.03 -7.16
N THR A 55 -16.06 -25.43 -7.04
CA THR A 55 -17.15 -24.68 -7.64
C THR A 55 -17.46 -23.41 -6.83
N PRO A 56 -17.39 -22.21 -7.43
CA PRO A 56 -17.73 -20.97 -6.73
C PRO A 56 -19.22 -20.97 -6.35
N PRO A 57 -19.59 -20.50 -5.14
CA PRO A 57 -20.99 -20.43 -4.75
C PRO A 57 -21.76 -19.49 -5.69
N GLU A 58 -22.91 -19.96 -6.19
CA GLU A 58 -23.79 -19.17 -7.04
C GLU A 58 -24.24 -17.88 -6.32
N ARG A 59 -23.81 -16.73 -6.84
CA ARG A 59 -24.25 -15.43 -6.33
C ARG A 59 -25.70 -15.17 -6.75
N LYS A 60 -26.63 -15.31 -5.81
CA LYS A 60 -28.01 -14.81 -5.96
C LYS A 60 -27.96 -13.29 -6.21
N LYS A 61 -28.54 -12.81 -7.30
CA LYS A 61 -28.61 -11.37 -7.64
C LYS A 61 -29.93 -10.76 -7.15
N PRO A 62 -29.91 -9.85 -6.17
CA PRO A 62 -31.02 -8.90 -6.03
C PRO A 62 -30.57 -7.43 -5.83
N THR A 63 -29.42 -7.00 -6.38
CA THR A 63 -28.91 -5.63 -6.15
C THR A 63 -29.27 -4.62 -7.24
N LEU A 64 -29.72 -5.08 -8.42
CA LEU A 64 -29.92 -4.19 -9.58
C LEU A 64 -31.18 -3.31 -9.44
N TRP A 65 -32.22 -3.80 -8.75
CA TRP A 65 -33.46 -3.05 -8.52
C TRP A 65 -33.32 -1.95 -7.47
N ILE A 66 -32.44 -2.14 -6.47
CA ILE A 66 -32.19 -1.15 -5.41
C ILE A 66 -31.45 0.06 -5.99
N ALA A 67 -30.45 -0.17 -6.85
CA ALA A 67 -29.72 0.90 -7.53
C ALA A 67 -30.66 1.73 -8.44
N LEU A 68 -31.58 1.07 -9.15
CA LEU A 68 -32.54 1.76 -10.01
C LEU A 68 -33.53 2.64 -9.22
N ALA A 69 -33.97 2.16 -8.04
CA ALA A 69 -34.86 2.92 -7.17
C ALA A 69 -34.18 4.18 -6.59
N ALA A 70 -32.90 4.09 -6.21
CA ALA A 70 -32.15 5.23 -5.68
C ALA A 70 -31.99 6.37 -6.72
N VAL A 71 -31.71 6.03 -7.98
CA VAL A 71 -31.57 7.03 -9.07
C VAL A 71 -32.87 7.77 -9.32
N ALA A 72 -34.02 7.08 -9.27
CA ALA A 72 -35.33 7.69 -9.48
C ALA A 72 -35.67 8.73 -8.39
N VAL A 73 -35.30 8.48 -7.13
CA VAL A 73 -35.54 9.42 -6.02
C VAL A 73 -34.71 10.69 -6.17
N ILE A 74 -33.42 10.58 -6.54
CA ILE A 74 -32.54 11.74 -6.74
C ILE A 74 -33.06 12.63 -7.89
N ALA A 75 -33.50 12.01 -8.99
CA ALA A 75 -34.08 12.74 -10.12
C ALA A 75 -35.36 13.52 -9.72
N ALA A 76 -36.23 12.93 -8.90
CA ALA A 76 -37.44 13.61 -8.42
C ALA A 76 -37.13 14.83 -7.55
N ILE A 77 -36.10 14.74 -6.70
CA ILE A 77 -35.67 15.86 -5.82
C ILE A 77 -35.07 17.00 -6.66
N ALA A 78 -34.25 16.69 -7.66
CA ALA A 78 -33.66 17.70 -8.55
C ALA A 78 -34.72 18.43 -9.41
N ILE A 79 -35.79 17.72 -9.81
CA ILE A 79 -36.90 18.34 -10.52
C ILE A 79 -37.69 19.26 -9.57
N ALA A 80 -37.88 18.88 -8.31
CA ALA A 80 -38.62 19.70 -7.34
C ALA A 80 -37.93 21.06 -7.04
N THR A 81 -36.60 21.13 -7.05
CA THR A 81 -35.85 22.38 -6.83
C THR A 81 -35.84 23.32 -8.04
N LEU A 82 -36.06 22.80 -9.26
CA LEU A 82 -36.12 23.61 -10.48
C LEU A 82 -37.47 24.32 -10.70
N PHE A 83 -38.57 23.83 -10.06
CA PHE A 83 -39.91 24.41 -10.22
C PHE A 83 -40.39 25.28 -9.05
N SER A 84 -39.61 25.38 -7.96
CA SER A 84 -39.89 26.31 -6.86
C SER A 84 -39.05 27.58 -7.00
N GLY A 85 -39.41 28.43 -7.96
CA GLY A 85 -38.80 29.74 -8.16
C GLY A 85 -39.50 30.85 -7.36
N SER A 86 -38.72 31.61 -6.58
CA SER A 86 -38.93 33.05 -6.35
C SER A 86 -37.65 33.71 -5.79
N ASP A 87 -36.96 34.44 -6.66
CA ASP A 87 -35.80 35.36 -6.48
C ASP A 87 -36.13 36.66 -5.67
N PRO A 88 -35.31 37.76 -5.63
CA PRO A 88 -33.84 38.00 -5.57
C PRO A 88 -33.43 39.06 -4.47
N VAL A 89 -32.18 39.57 -4.52
CA VAL A 89 -31.57 40.80 -3.86
C VAL A 89 -30.64 40.45 -2.67
N ALA A 90 -29.36 40.83 -2.59
CA ALA A 90 -28.71 42.09 -2.98
C ALA A 90 -27.24 41.94 -3.48
N GLN A 91 -26.91 42.77 -4.47
CA GLN A 91 -25.57 43.19 -4.87
C GLN A 91 -25.09 44.34 -3.96
N PRO A 92 -23.78 44.51 -3.76
CA PRO A 92 -23.18 45.77 -4.17
C PRO A 92 -21.91 45.57 -5.01
N GLU A 93 -21.88 46.23 -6.17
CA GLU A 93 -20.67 46.52 -6.94
C GLU A 93 -20.04 47.83 -6.44
N LEU A 94 -18.71 47.91 -6.58
CA LEU A 94 -17.87 49.03 -7.08
C LEU A 94 -16.44 48.81 -6.53
N SER A 95 -15.57 48.11 -7.28
CA SER A 95 -14.56 48.65 -8.22
C SER A 95 -13.12 48.72 -7.64
N PRO A 96 -12.08 48.72 -8.49
CA PRO A 96 -10.86 47.94 -8.27
C PRO A 96 -9.71 48.73 -7.64
N SER A 97 -8.79 48.03 -6.99
CA SER A 97 -7.44 48.56 -6.76
C SER A 97 -6.42 47.49 -7.15
N ALA A 98 -5.65 47.80 -8.18
CA ALA A 98 -4.44 47.10 -8.51
C ALA A 98 -3.49 47.12 -7.31
N GLY A 99 -2.99 45.95 -6.94
CA GLY A 99 -1.97 45.77 -5.93
C GLY A 99 -1.28 44.46 -6.22
N ALA A 100 -0.31 44.48 -7.13
CA ALA A 100 0.64 43.40 -7.26
C ALA A 100 1.32 43.21 -5.90
N SER A 101 1.19 42.03 -5.32
CA SER A 101 2.09 41.52 -4.29
C SER A 101 2.17 40.02 -4.48
N SER A 102 3.40 39.59 -4.78
CA SER A 102 3.86 38.22 -4.95
C SER A 102 3.29 37.25 -3.91
N PRO A 103 3.19 35.94 -4.23
CA PRO A 103 2.68 34.95 -3.30
C PRO A 103 3.49 35.01 -2.01
N ALA A 104 2.81 35.32 -0.91
CA ALA A 104 3.33 35.03 0.41
C ALA A 104 3.47 33.50 0.45
N SER A 105 4.72 33.03 0.47
CA SER A 105 5.04 31.67 0.88
C SER A 105 4.37 31.46 2.24
N GLU A 106 3.31 30.68 2.22
CA GLU A 106 2.66 30.18 3.41
C GLU A 106 3.74 29.54 4.28
N PRO A 107 3.82 29.87 5.58
CA PRO A 107 4.84 29.30 6.43
C PRO A 107 4.68 27.79 6.41
N THR A 108 5.70 27.07 5.93
CA THR A 108 5.73 25.60 6.03
C THR A 108 5.46 25.25 7.49
N PRO A 109 4.36 24.54 7.81
CA PRO A 109 4.05 24.13 9.17
C PRO A 109 5.29 23.50 9.78
N THR A 110 5.67 23.97 10.98
CA THR A 110 6.81 23.42 11.71
C THR A 110 6.55 21.93 11.92
N ARG A 111 7.42 21.08 11.36
CA ARG A 111 7.30 19.63 11.50
C ARG A 111 7.34 19.23 12.98
N THR A 112 6.46 18.31 13.34
CA THR A 112 6.25 17.79 14.69
C THR A 112 7.35 16.85 15.16
N GLY A 113 8.20 16.39 14.25
CA GLY A 113 9.29 15.45 14.51
C GLY A 113 8.92 13.98 14.27
N ASN A 114 7.63 13.65 14.09
CA ASN A 114 7.18 12.30 13.71
C ASN A 114 6.89 12.23 12.20
N PHE A 115 7.95 12.23 11.39
CA PHE A 115 7.83 12.19 9.93
C PHE A 115 8.91 11.30 9.30
N ILE A 116 8.63 10.81 8.11
CA ILE A 116 9.53 9.95 7.34
C ILE A 116 9.35 10.19 5.84
N PRO A 117 10.42 10.21 5.02
CA PRO A 117 10.28 10.24 3.57
C PRO A 117 9.67 8.93 3.05
N PHE A 118 8.93 8.98 1.95
CA PHE A 118 8.41 7.80 1.26
C PHE A 118 8.73 7.83 -0.23
N GLU A 119 8.73 6.65 -0.85
CA GLU A 119 8.95 6.42 -2.28
C GLU A 119 7.93 5.40 -2.82
N GLY A 120 7.79 5.29 -4.14
CA GLY A 120 7.02 4.23 -4.82
C GLY A 120 5.62 4.64 -5.31
N ASN A 121 5.14 5.82 -4.94
CA ASN A 121 3.92 6.43 -5.49
C ASN A 121 4.12 7.95 -5.59
N GLY A 122 5.18 8.31 -6.33
CA GLY A 122 5.88 9.57 -6.14
C GLY A 122 6.79 9.55 -4.91
N ASN A 123 7.56 10.61 -4.74
CA ASN A 123 8.41 10.87 -3.58
C ASN A 123 7.82 11.97 -2.72
N GLY A 124 7.98 11.85 -1.41
CA GLY A 124 7.36 12.79 -0.49
C GLY A 124 7.69 12.55 0.97
N ILE A 125 6.97 13.27 1.83
CA ILE A 125 7.09 13.17 3.29
C ILE A 125 5.74 12.81 3.87
N PHE A 126 5.76 11.77 4.69
CA PHE A 126 4.63 11.33 5.50
C PHE A 126 4.85 11.76 6.94
N GLU A 127 3.87 12.38 7.56
CA GLU A 127 3.94 12.90 8.93
C GLU A 127 2.67 12.59 9.72
N VAL A 128 2.84 12.16 10.97
CA VAL A 128 1.78 12.14 11.98
C VAL A 128 1.86 13.46 12.74
N VAL A 129 0.93 14.37 12.46
CA VAL A 129 0.89 15.71 13.07
C VAL A 129 0.42 15.61 14.53
N SER A 130 -0.63 14.84 14.76
CA SER A 130 -1.13 14.56 16.11
C SER A 130 -1.94 13.28 16.12
N TYR A 131 -2.15 12.73 17.31
CA TYR A 131 -3.09 11.64 17.54
C TYR A 131 -3.74 11.78 18.91
N GLU A 132 -4.95 11.23 19.03
CA GLU A 132 -5.73 11.22 20.26
C GLU A 132 -6.53 9.92 20.33
N TRP A 133 -6.47 9.23 21.47
CA TRP A 133 -7.37 8.13 21.78
C TRP A 133 -8.64 8.68 22.42
N ARG A 134 -9.79 8.36 21.83
CA ARG A 134 -11.11 8.67 22.39
C ARG A 134 -11.69 7.40 23.01
N GLY A 135 -11.55 7.30 24.34
CA GLY A 135 -11.90 6.07 25.04
C GLY A 135 -10.90 4.94 24.76
N ASP A 136 -11.40 3.71 24.72
CA ASP A 136 -10.59 2.50 24.59
C ASP A 136 -10.70 1.84 23.20
N ASP A 137 -11.48 2.41 22.28
CA ASP A 137 -11.85 1.78 21.00
C ASP A 137 -11.85 2.73 19.78
N GLU A 138 -11.42 3.97 19.94
CA GLU A 138 -11.39 4.96 18.85
C GLU A 138 -10.09 5.77 18.84
N LEU A 139 -9.40 5.77 17.70
CA LEU A 139 -8.17 6.53 17.46
C LEU A 139 -8.41 7.62 16.42
N HIS A 140 -8.11 8.86 16.79
CA HIS A 140 -8.08 10.01 15.89
C HIS A 140 -6.64 10.33 15.54
N VAL A 141 -6.33 10.46 14.26
CA VAL A 141 -4.98 10.79 13.78
C VAL A 141 -5.06 11.91 12.77
N ARG A 142 -4.32 12.99 13.00
CA ARG A 142 -4.09 14.03 12.00
C ARG A 142 -2.81 13.72 11.25
N LEU A 143 -2.93 13.53 9.94
CA LEU A 143 -1.81 13.17 9.07
C LEU A 143 -1.53 14.29 8.08
N ARG A 144 -0.27 14.38 7.67
CA ARG A 144 0.17 15.26 6.59
C ARG A 144 1.00 14.49 5.58
N VAL A 145 0.73 14.71 4.30
CA VAL A 145 1.44 14.11 3.17
C VAL A 145 1.82 15.20 2.18
N GLU A 146 3.12 15.39 2.04
CA GLU A 146 3.73 16.28 1.04
C GLU A 146 4.28 15.43 -0.10
N VAL A 147 4.10 15.86 -1.35
CA VAL A 147 4.68 15.22 -2.53
C VAL A 147 5.64 16.19 -3.21
N GLU A 148 6.80 15.73 -3.65
CA GLU A 148 7.83 16.59 -4.27
C GLU A 148 7.69 16.71 -5.79
N GLU A 149 7.06 15.70 -6.39
CA GLU A 149 6.86 15.53 -7.83
C GLU A 149 5.61 16.23 -8.34
N ALA A 150 5.65 16.66 -9.61
CA ALA A 150 4.49 17.23 -10.28
C ALA A 150 3.48 16.14 -10.64
N GLY A 151 2.20 16.40 -10.40
CA GLY A 151 1.10 15.45 -10.63
C GLY A 151 0.24 15.28 -9.39
N GLU A 152 -0.88 14.56 -9.56
CA GLU A 152 -1.77 14.16 -8.46
C GLU A 152 -1.52 12.69 -8.12
N PHE A 153 -1.31 12.44 -6.83
CA PHE A 153 -1.02 11.11 -6.31
C PHE A 153 -2.09 10.75 -5.28
N GLY A 154 -2.75 9.61 -5.51
CA GLY A 154 -3.72 9.08 -4.56
C GLY A 154 -3.02 8.28 -3.47
N PHE A 155 -3.55 8.32 -2.26
CA PHE A 155 -3.07 7.57 -1.10
C PHE A 155 -4.24 7.05 -0.28
N SER A 156 -3.97 6.07 0.57
CA SER A 156 -4.86 5.65 1.66
C SER A 156 -4.03 5.25 2.88
N VAL A 157 -4.69 5.15 4.02
CA VAL A 157 -4.05 4.84 5.30
C VAL A 157 -4.80 3.74 6.05
N PHE A 158 -4.06 2.96 6.80
CA PHE A 158 -4.61 2.02 7.78
C PHE A 158 -3.70 1.98 9.01
N VAL A 159 -4.22 1.48 10.12
CA VAL A 159 -3.47 1.34 11.36
C VAL A 159 -3.33 -0.12 11.73
N PHE A 160 -2.15 -0.50 12.17
CA PHE A 160 -1.85 -1.86 12.62
C PHE A 160 -1.66 -1.85 14.14
N ALA A 161 -2.43 -2.66 14.86
CA ALA A 161 -2.18 -2.89 16.28
C ALA A 161 -0.93 -3.76 16.43
N ASN A 162 0.09 -3.26 17.11
CA ASN A 162 1.40 -3.91 17.15
C ASN A 162 1.36 -5.24 17.90
N GLU A 163 0.51 -5.38 18.91
CA GLU A 163 0.38 -6.62 19.67
C GLU A 163 -0.34 -7.72 18.86
N THR A 164 -1.53 -7.41 18.36
CA THR A 164 -2.42 -8.42 17.73
C THR A 164 -2.15 -8.62 16.26
N ARG A 165 -1.41 -7.71 15.62
CA ARG A 165 -1.16 -7.70 14.18
C ARG A 165 -2.44 -7.57 13.35
N VAL A 166 -3.48 -6.97 13.92
CA VAL A 166 -4.74 -6.69 13.23
C VAL A 166 -4.66 -5.30 12.59
N GLY A 167 -5.06 -5.21 11.31
CA GLY A 167 -5.17 -3.96 10.57
C GLY A 167 -6.58 -3.38 10.66
N TYR A 168 -6.66 -2.07 10.80
CA TYR A 168 -7.89 -1.29 10.90
C TYR A 168 -7.89 -0.21 9.83
N GLU A 169 -8.95 -0.17 9.03
CA GLU A 169 -9.13 0.85 7.98
C GLU A 169 -9.71 2.14 8.58
N ALA A 170 -9.40 3.27 7.94
CA ALA A 170 -10.00 4.55 8.32
C ALA A 170 -11.50 4.54 7.98
N VAL A 171 -12.33 5.06 8.90
CA VAL A 171 -13.77 5.24 8.68
C VAL A 171 -14.01 6.32 7.62
N ASP A 172 -13.29 7.44 7.75
CA ASP A 172 -13.32 8.58 6.83
C ASP A 172 -12.04 9.43 7.03
N PRO A 173 -11.40 9.92 5.96
CA PRO A 173 -11.54 9.45 4.58
C PRO A 173 -10.83 8.11 4.35
N ALA A 174 -11.40 7.25 3.49
CA ALA A 174 -10.79 5.98 3.12
C ALA A 174 -9.56 6.15 2.20
N ALA A 175 -9.55 7.22 1.40
CA ALA A 175 -8.45 7.58 0.50
C ALA A 175 -8.45 9.10 0.27
N PHE A 176 -7.30 9.63 -0.13
CA PHE A 176 -7.10 11.06 -0.38
C PHE A 176 -6.11 11.29 -1.52
N VAL A 177 -6.00 12.53 -1.98
CA VAL A 177 -5.07 12.95 -3.03
C VAL A 177 -4.16 14.04 -2.50
N ALA A 178 -2.88 13.95 -2.84
CA ALA A 178 -1.90 15.01 -2.62
C ALA A 178 -1.16 15.32 -3.92
N SER A 179 -0.74 16.58 -4.05
CA SER A 179 0.16 17.04 -5.11
C SER A 179 1.19 17.99 -4.53
N LYS A 180 2.21 18.31 -5.31
CA LYS A 180 3.23 19.29 -4.90
C LYS A 180 2.66 20.65 -4.49
N ASP A 181 1.69 21.13 -5.26
CA ASP A 181 1.07 22.44 -5.03
C ASP A 181 -0.07 22.38 -4.01
N LYS A 182 -0.52 21.16 -3.65
CA LYS A 182 -1.58 20.91 -2.68
C LYS A 182 -1.24 19.68 -1.83
N PRO A 183 -0.37 19.84 -0.81
CA PRO A 183 -0.16 18.83 0.20
C PRO A 183 -1.49 18.46 0.87
N PHE A 184 -1.61 17.20 1.29
CA PHE A 184 -2.76 16.77 2.06
C PHE A 184 -2.46 16.94 3.55
N GLU A 185 -3.40 17.52 4.29
CA GLU A 185 -3.44 17.47 5.75
C GLU A 185 -4.89 17.24 6.19
N GLY A 186 -5.13 16.21 7.00
CA GLY A 186 -6.49 15.83 7.38
C GLY A 186 -6.55 14.86 8.55
N ASP A 187 -7.74 14.76 9.13
CA ASP A 187 -8.04 13.90 10.27
C ASP A 187 -8.62 12.56 9.80
N PHE A 188 -8.16 11.47 10.41
CA PHE A 188 -8.62 10.10 10.17
C PHE A 188 -9.11 9.50 11.48
N VAL A 189 -10.19 8.73 11.38
CA VAL A 189 -10.76 8.00 12.51
C VAL A 189 -10.63 6.50 12.27
N PHE A 190 -10.10 5.78 13.26
CA PHE A 190 -9.98 4.33 13.26
C PHE A 190 -10.75 3.75 14.45
N LEU A 191 -11.65 2.81 14.18
CA LEU A 191 -12.37 2.07 15.22
C LEU A 191 -11.53 0.84 15.59
N MET A 192 -10.70 1.00 16.62
CA MET A 192 -9.74 -0.02 17.04
C MET A 192 -9.45 0.04 18.54
N PRO A 193 -9.17 -1.10 19.20
CA PRO A 193 -8.79 -1.11 20.60
C PRO A 193 -7.50 -0.32 20.87
N LYS A 194 -7.50 0.41 21.97
CA LYS A 194 -6.36 1.17 22.46
C LYS A 194 -5.13 0.28 22.63
N SER A 195 -4.09 0.56 21.84
CA SER A 195 -2.87 -0.23 21.82
C SER A 195 -1.73 0.52 21.12
N GLU A 196 -0.49 0.13 21.41
CA GLU A 196 0.67 0.53 20.61
C GLU A 196 0.40 0.18 19.14
N SER A 197 0.50 1.18 18.28
CA SER A 197 -0.01 1.10 16.92
C SER A 197 0.99 1.67 15.91
N THR A 198 0.82 1.30 14.65
CA THR A 198 1.62 1.83 13.54
C THR A 198 0.70 2.27 12.41
N VAL A 199 0.76 3.55 12.04
CA VAL A 199 0.03 4.09 10.89
C VAL A 199 0.82 3.81 9.62
N MET A 200 0.14 3.29 8.62
CA MET A 200 0.73 2.87 7.36
C MET A 200 0.21 3.78 6.25
N LEU A 201 1.11 4.45 5.53
CA LEU A 201 0.78 5.15 4.29
C LEU A 201 0.86 4.15 3.13
N THR A 202 -0.18 4.11 2.29
CA THR A 202 -0.28 3.15 1.18
C THR A 202 -0.78 3.79 -0.11
N THR A 203 -0.59 3.08 -1.23
CA THR A 203 -1.33 3.37 -2.48
C THR A 203 -2.84 3.25 -2.27
N PRO A 204 -3.70 3.87 -3.09
CA PRO A 204 -5.16 3.89 -2.88
C PRO A 204 -5.80 2.50 -2.79
N SER A 205 -5.15 1.49 -3.40
CA SER A 205 -5.61 0.10 -3.35
C SER A 205 -5.37 -0.59 -2.00
N GLY A 206 -4.60 0.02 -1.09
CA GLY A 206 -4.14 -0.58 0.17
C GLY A 206 -3.09 -1.70 0.00
N ARG A 207 -2.75 -2.10 -1.23
CA ARG A 207 -1.91 -3.29 -1.49
C ARG A 207 -0.42 -3.07 -1.29
N ILE A 208 0.03 -1.83 -1.43
CA ILE A 208 1.44 -1.46 -1.35
C ILE A 208 1.59 -0.43 -0.24
N THR A 209 2.34 -0.79 0.79
CA THR A 209 2.80 0.12 1.83
C THR A 209 3.99 0.92 1.34
N LEU A 210 3.90 2.23 1.50
CA LEU A 210 4.94 3.19 1.13
C LEU A 210 5.84 3.48 2.34
N ASN A 211 5.25 3.78 3.49
CA ASN A 211 5.98 3.90 4.75
C ASN A 211 5.06 3.78 5.98
N ALA A 212 5.65 3.84 7.17
CA ALA A 212 4.97 3.59 8.42
C ALA A 212 5.51 4.48 9.56
N LEU A 213 4.63 4.94 10.44
CA LEU A 213 4.99 5.75 11.61
C LEU A 213 4.34 5.19 12.88
N PRO A 214 5.09 5.09 14.00
CA PRO A 214 4.56 4.58 15.25
C PRO A 214 3.64 5.60 15.94
N ILE A 215 2.65 5.08 16.67
CA ILE A 215 1.75 5.78 17.57
C ILE A 215 1.69 5.02 18.89
N GLY A 216 1.77 5.75 20.01
CA GLY A 216 1.65 5.18 21.34
C GLY A 216 0.21 4.89 21.75
N ALA A 217 0.05 4.07 22.78
CA ALA A 217 -1.22 3.90 23.50
C ALA A 217 -1.54 5.14 24.35
#